data_AF-A0A1E5A3G1-F1
#
_entry.id   AF-A0A1E5A3G1-F1
#
_cell.length_a   1.000
_cell.length_b   1.000
_cell.length_c   1.000
_cell.angle_alpha   90.00
_cell.angle_beta   90.00
_cell.angle_gamma   90.00
#
_symmetry.space_group_name_H-M   'P 1'
#
loop_
_entity.id
_entity.type
_entity.pdbx_description
1 polymer ?
#
loop_
_entity_poly.entity_id
_entity_poly.type
_entity_poly.pdbx_seq_one_letter_code
_entity_poly.pdbx_strand_id
1 'polypeptide(L)'
;MQNPLPPLNALGAFEAAARHLSFTKAAKEFDVLQPAISRHIAALENDLGTTLFIRKKPKLELTSDGETLLTAVSSGFGQIAHAANIIRQRNSTQSFVVATSLGFAGCFLMSRLSDFNSCYPDADLELVTSDLYRKYNPREFDVAIVLAEKKNIPGRDVRLLFREEMIAVCAPDYLRERELLSDEDLAKERLLYLHEPNHLEDWNTFFSDSAATAPPSTASNRYPLIRPICKPH
;
A
#
# COMPACT_ATOMS: atom_id res chain seq x y z
N MET A 1 -29.80 7.93 -16.27
CA MET A 1 -29.74 9.28 -15.68
C MET A 1 -28.35 9.44 -15.09
N GLN A 2 -27.49 10.26 -15.69
CA GLN A 2 -26.13 10.49 -15.21
C GLN A 2 -26.21 11.34 -13.93
N ASN A 3 -25.71 10.80 -12.82
CA ASN A 3 -25.52 11.60 -11.60
C ASN A 3 -24.34 12.54 -11.87
N PRO A 4 -24.52 13.88 -11.91
CA PRO A 4 -23.44 14.79 -12.21
C PRO A 4 -22.38 14.71 -11.10
N LEU A 5 -21.13 14.53 -11.49
CA LEU A 5 -20.01 14.56 -10.55
C LEU A 5 -19.92 15.97 -9.91
N PRO A 6 -19.55 16.07 -8.62
CA PRO A 6 -19.23 17.35 -8.03
C PRO A 6 -18.10 18.06 -8.81
N PRO A 7 -17.98 19.39 -8.71
CA PRO A 7 -16.96 20.15 -9.44
C PRO A 7 -15.55 19.62 -9.16
N LEU A 8 -14.78 19.35 -10.23
CA LEU A 8 -13.45 18.72 -10.12
C LEU A 8 -12.49 19.51 -9.22
N ASN A 9 -12.53 20.84 -9.27
CA ASN A 9 -11.72 21.71 -8.40
C ASN A 9 -12.08 21.56 -6.93
N ALA A 10 -13.37 21.30 -6.63
CA ALA A 10 -13.83 21.07 -5.26
C ALA A 10 -13.39 19.70 -4.74
N LEU A 11 -13.45 18.67 -5.59
CA LEU A 11 -12.90 17.35 -5.29
C LEU A 11 -11.37 17.40 -5.08
N GLY A 12 -10.65 18.17 -5.91
CA GLY A 12 -9.21 18.42 -5.77
C GLY A 12 -8.86 19.10 -4.44
N ALA A 13 -9.53 20.20 -4.13
CA ALA A 13 -9.33 20.93 -2.87
C ALA A 13 -9.65 20.05 -1.64
N PHE A 14 -10.70 19.24 -1.73
CA PHE A 14 -11.08 18.29 -0.69
C PHE A 14 -10.02 17.20 -0.48
N GLU A 15 -9.56 16.53 -1.55
CA GLU A 15 -8.54 15.47 -1.47
C GLU A 15 -7.28 15.96 -0.75
N ALA A 16 -6.73 17.10 -1.16
CA ALA A 16 -5.51 17.61 -0.56
C ALA A 16 -5.72 18.06 0.89
N ALA A 17 -6.87 18.68 1.19
CA ALA A 17 -7.20 19.08 2.55
C ALA A 17 -7.35 17.87 3.49
N ALA A 18 -7.97 16.80 3.00
CA ALA A 18 -8.16 15.55 3.71
C ALA A 18 -6.82 14.81 3.93
N ARG A 19 -5.98 14.70 2.89
CA ARG A 19 -4.65 14.07 2.98
C ARG A 19 -3.71 14.79 3.95
N HIS A 20 -3.75 16.13 3.98
CA HIS A 20 -2.89 16.92 4.87
C HIS A 20 -3.50 17.22 6.24
N LEU A 21 -4.79 16.93 6.44
CA LEU A 21 -5.59 17.43 7.55
C LEU A 21 -5.37 18.93 7.82
N SER A 22 -5.25 19.71 6.73
CA SER A 22 -4.92 21.13 6.81
C SER A 22 -5.32 21.88 5.54
N PHE A 23 -6.21 22.86 5.69
CA PHE A 23 -6.57 23.76 4.59
C PHE A 23 -5.39 24.65 4.16
N THR A 24 -4.49 25.00 5.08
CA THR A 24 -3.31 25.81 4.77
C THR A 24 -2.31 25.03 3.93
N LYS A 25 -2.08 23.74 4.23
CA LYS A 25 -1.19 22.91 3.41
C LYS A 25 -1.78 22.62 2.03
N ALA A 26 -3.08 22.33 1.96
CA ALA A 26 -3.78 22.16 0.69
C ALA A 26 -3.69 23.43 -0.18
N ALA A 27 -3.86 24.60 0.41
CA ALA A 27 -3.76 25.88 -0.30
C ALA A 27 -2.37 26.10 -0.91
N LYS A 28 -1.32 25.75 -0.16
CA LYS A 28 0.07 25.78 -0.67
C LYS A 28 0.29 24.81 -1.83
N GLU A 29 -0.33 23.63 -1.80
CA GLU A 29 -0.18 22.63 -2.86
C GLU A 29 -0.82 23.10 -4.19
N PHE A 30 -1.95 23.80 -4.12
CA PHE A 30 -2.63 24.36 -5.29
C PHE A 30 -2.15 25.76 -5.70
N ASP A 31 -1.14 26.33 -5.00
CA ASP A 31 -0.69 27.71 -5.17
C ASP A 31 -1.84 28.74 -5.10
N VAL A 32 -2.74 28.55 -4.14
CA VAL A 32 -3.88 29.44 -3.89
C VAL A 32 -3.93 29.90 -2.43
N LEU A 33 -4.79 30.88 -2.15
CA LEU A 33 -5.04 31.32 -0.78
C LEU A 33 -5.98 30.34 -0.05
N GLN A 34 -5.76 30.14 1.24
CA GLN A 34 -6.57 29.26 2.09
C GLN A 34 -8.09 29.55 2.09
N PRO A 35 -8.57 30.80 1.94
CA PRO A 35 -9.99 31.08 1.72
C PRO A 35 -10.56 30.43 0.44
N ALA A 36 -9.76 30.26 -0.62
CA ALA A 36 -10.21 29.62 -1.85
C ALA A 36 -10.49 28.12 -1.62
N ILE A 37 -9.56 27.41 -0.96
CA ILE A 37 -9.76 26.00 -0.55
C ILE A 37 -10.99 25.86 0.34
N SER A 38 -11.15 26.78 1.31
CA SER A 38 -12.28 26.75 2.23
C SER A 38 -13.62 26.95 1.50
N ARG A 39 -13.65 27.82 0.47
CA ARG A 39 -14.82 28.04 -0.39
C ARG A 39 -15.15 26.80 -1.24
N HIS A 40 -14.14 26.15 -1.79
CA HIS A 40 -14.30 24.92 -2.57
C HIS A 40 -14.88 23.78 -1.72
N ILE A 41 -14.38 23.60 -0.51
CA ILE A 41 -14.89 22.59 0.43
C ILE A 41 -16.32 22.91 0.86
N ALA A 42 -16.62 24.16 1.22
CA ALA A 42 -17.98 24.56 1.59
C ALA A 42 -18.98 24.36 0.45
N ALA A 43 -18.58 24.61 -0.80
CA ALA A 43 -19.42 24.34 -1.97
C ALA A 43 -19.69 22.83 -2.14
N LEU A 44 -18.69 21.99 -1.90
CA LEU A 44 -18.82 20.53 -1.96
C LEU A 44 -19.72 19.98 -0.84
N GLU A 45 -19.54 20.45 0.39
CA GLU A 45 -20.38 20.07 1.53
C GLU A 45 -21.85 20.48 1.29
N ASN A 46 -22.07 21.65 0.68
CA ASN A 46 -23.41 22.13 0.32
C ASN A 46 -24.05 21.30 -0.82
N ASP A 47 -23.26 20.89 -1.81
CA ASP A 47 -23.72 20.03 -2.91
C ASP A 47 -24.10 18.63 -2.40
N LEU A 48 -23.33 18.07 -1.46
CA LEU A 48 -23.58 16.75 -0.88
C LEU A 48 -24.58 16.77 0.28
N GLY A 49 -24.90 17.95 0.83
CA GLY A 49 -25.80 18.12 1.97
C GLY A 49 -25.26 17.61 3.31
N THR A 50 -23.96 17.36 3.42
CA THR A 50 -23.29 16.85 4.63
C THR A 50 -21.93 17.51 4.83
N THR A 51 -21.45 17.56 6.07
CA THR A 51 -20.10 18.04 6.38
C THR A 51 -19.09 16.91 6.21
N LEU A 52 -17.94 17.24 5.64
CA LEU A 52 -16.86 16.29 5.37
C LEU A 52 -15.73 16.42 6.39
N PHE A 53 -15.67 17.57 7.11
CA PHE A 53 -14.67 17.83 8.13
C PHE A 53 -15.27 18.18 9.49
N ILE A 54 -14.58 17.75 10.54
CA ILE A 54 -14.83 18.12 11.92
C ILE A 54 -13.77 19.12 12.35
N ARG A 55 -14.20 20.31 12.79
CA ARG A 55 -13.31 21.37 13.29
C ARG A 55 -13.16 21.27 14.80
N LYS A 56 -12.29 20.38 15.30
CA LYS A 56 -11.89 20.35 16.71
C LYS A 56 -10.58 21.12 16.89
N LYS A 57 -10.58 22.38 17.34
CA LYS A 57 -9.31 23.07 17.64
C LYS A 57 -8.45 22.20 18.58
N PRO A 58 -7.18 21.84 18.25
CA PRO A 58 -6.34 22.35 17.14
C PRO A 58 -6.27 21.48 15.87
N LYS A 59 -7.00 20.36 15.77
CA LYS A 59 -6.92 19.39 14.67
C LYS A 59 -8.13 19.44 13.73
N LEU A 60 -7.86 19.34 12.44
CA LEU A 60 -8.86 19.04 11.43
C LEU A 60 -9.00 17.52 11.36
N GLU A 61 -10.22 17.00 11.44
CA GLU A 61 -10.54 15.57 11.30
C GLU A 61 -11.57 15.38 10.19
N LEU A 62 -11.66 14.18 9.61
CA LEU A 62 -12.71 13.82 8.65
C LEU A 62 -13.96 13.30 9.37
N THR A 63 -15.12 13.48 8.75
CA THR A 63 -16.33 12.72 9.12
C THR A 63 -16.29 11.33 8.47
N SER A 64 -17.20 10.44 8.84
CA SER A 64 -17.39 9.15 8.15
C SER A 64 -17.66 9.32 6.65
N ASP A 65 -18.44 10.35 6.29
CA ASP A 65 -18.73 10.69 4.90
C ASP A 65 -17.48 11.25 4.21
N GLY A 66 -16.66 12.04 4.93
CA GLY A 66 -15.36 12.51 4.49
C GLY A 66 -14.38 11.36 4.19
N GLU A 67 -14.30 10.35 5.06
CA GLU A 67 -13.45 9.16 4.81
C GLU A 67 -13.93 8.36 3.60
N THR A 68 -15.25 8.22 3.45
CA THR A 68 -15.88 7.55 2.30
C THR A 68 -15.55 8.27 1.00
N LEU A 69 -15.73 9.60 0.98
CA LEU A 69 -15.45 10.41 -0.19
C LEU A 69 -13.95 10.44 -0.52
N LEU A 70 -13.08 10.53 0.48
CA LEU A 70 -11.63 10.50 0.29
C LEU A 70 -11.20 9.22 -0.43
N THR A 71 -11.72 8.07 0.01
CA THR A 71 -11.43 6.78 -0.62
C THR A 71 -11.82 6.77 -2.11
N ALA A 72 -13.01 7.29 -2.43
CA ALA A 72 -13.50 7.34 -3.80
C ALA A 72 -12.71 8.33 -4.68
N VAL A 73 -12.44 9.53 -4.17
CA VAL A 73 -11.74 10.60 -4.89
C VAL A 73 -10.28 10.24 -5.13
N SER A 74 -9.56 9.75 -4.12
CA SER A 74 -8.15 9.33 -4.29
C SER A 74 -8.02 8.20 -5.31
N SER A 75 -8.95 7.25 -5.30
CA SER A 75 -8.99 6.17 -6.31
C SER A 75 -9.26 6.72 -7.72
N GLY A 76 -10.28 7.56 -7.88
CA GLY A 76 -10.63 8.15 -9.17
C GLY A 76 -9.54 9.05 -9.76
N PHE A 77 -8.90 9.87 -8.93
CA PHE A 77 -7.77 10.70 -9.37
C PHE A 77 -6.55 9.86 -9.72
N GLY A 78 -6.28 8.79 -8.97
CA GLY A 78 -5.28 7.80 -9.34
C GLY A 78 -5.52 7.24 -10.75
N GLN A 79 -6.76 6.83 -11.06
CA GLN A 79 -7.12 6.31 -12.39
C GLN A 79 -6.92 7.33 -13.51
N ILE A 80 -7.29 8.60 -13.28
CA ILE A 80 -7.12 9.68 -14.27
C ILE A 80 -5.64 10.00 -14.49
N ALA A 81 -4.88 10.18 -13.40
CA ALA A 81 -3.43 10.45 -13.44
C ALA A 81 -2.70 9.32 -14.18
N HIS A 82 -3.11 8.09 -13.91
CA HIS A 82 -2.59 6.90 -14.56
C HIS A 82 -2.87 6.90 -16.08
N ALA A 83 -4.12 7.14 -16.51
CA ALA A 83 -4.45 7.24 -17.93
C ALA A 83 -3.64 8.34 -18.64
N ALA A 84 -3.43 9.48 -17.96
CA ALA A 84 -2.59 10.55 -18.46
C ALA A 84 -1.10 10.14 -18.56
N ASN A 85 -0.59 9.36 -17.61
CA ASN A 85 0.78 8.83 -17.64
C ASN A 85 0.99 7.84 -18.78
N ILE A 86 0.05 6.92 -19.06
CA ILE A 86 0.14 6.05 -20.26
C ILE A 86 0.24 6.89 -21.53
N ILE A 87 -0.60 7.93 -21.65
CA ILE A 87 -0.59 8.80 -22.83
C ILE A 87 0.75 9.54 -22.95
N ARG A 88 1.34 9.97 -21.83
CA ARG A 88 2.68 10.60 -21.80
C ARG A 88 3.80 9.63 -22.15
N GLN A 89 3.80 8.44 -21.54
CA GLN A 89 4.80 7.38 -21.77
C GLN A 89 4.78 6.86 -23.20
N ARG A 90 3.63 6.83 -23.87
CA ARG A 90 3.57 6.56 -25.32
C ARG A 90 4.35 7.55 -26.18
N ASN A 91 4.65 8.75 -25.65
CA ASN A 91 5.37 9.82 -26.34
C ASN A 91 6.83 9.99 -25.87
N SER A 92 7.30 9.22 -24.88
CA SER A 92 8.71 9.20 -24.44
C SER A 92 9.29 7.80 -24.63
N THR A 93 10.60 7.70 -24.87
CA THR A 93 11.33 6.42 -24.90
C THR A 93 10.91 5.52 -23.73
N GLN A 94 10.52 4.27 -24.04
CA GLN A 94 9.77 3.37 -23.15
C GLN A 94 10.55 2.99 -21.88
N SER A 95 10.09 3.45 -20.72
CA SER A 95 10.46 2.89 -19.43
C SER A 95 9.60 1.66 -19.13
N PHE A 96 10.21 0.56 -18.69
CA PHE A 96 9.53 -0.66 -18.25
C PHE A 96 9.28 -0.59 -16.75
N VAL A 97 8.00 -0.60 -16.35
CA VAL A 97 7.59 -0.40 -14.97
C VAL A 97 7.26 -1.74 -14.31
N VAL A 98 7.95 -2.07 -13.22
CA VAL A 98 7.73 -3.29 -12.42
C VAL A 98 7.18 -2.91 -11.05
N ALA A 99 5.96 -3.37 -10.76
CA ALA A 99 5.34 -3.22 -9.45
C ALA A 99 5.63 -4.42 -8.55
N THR A 100 6.05 -4.23 -7.30
CA THR A 100 6.32 -5.35 -6.38
C THR A 100 6.22 -4.98 -4.89
N SER A 101 6.34 -5.95 -3.98
CA SER A 101 6.42 -5.69 -2.54
C SER A 101 7.79 -5.14 -2.16
N LEU A 102 7.87 -4.42 -1.04
CA LEU A 102 9.15 -3.88 -0.57
C LEU A 102 10.15 -4.99 -0.23
N GLY A 103 9.67 -6.07 0.38
CA GLY A 103 10.47 -7.26 0.72
C GLY A 103 11.06 -7.93 -0.52
N PHE A 104 10.25 -8.15 -1.56
CA PHE A 104 10.72 -8.78 -2.80
C PHE A 104 11.72 -7.89 -3.55
N ALA A 105 11.46 -6.58 -3.61
CA ALA A 105 12.39 -5.63 -4.20
C ALA A 105 13.76 -5.72 -3.51
N GLY A 106 13.80 -5.55 -2.18
CA GLY A 106 15.05 -5.51 -1.42
C GLY A 106 15.80 -6.84 -1.41
N CYS A 107 15.10 -7.95 -1.21
CA CYS A 107 15.74 -9.24 -1.02
C CYS A 107 16.04 -10.02 -2.30
N PHE A 108 15.22 -9.85 -3.33
CA PHE A 108 15.32 -10.67 -4.54
C PHE A 108 15.76 -9.87 -5.76
N LEU A 109 15.13 -8.71 -6.02
CA LEU A 109 15.40 -7.93 -7.24
C LEU A 109 16.71 -7.16 -7.20
N MET A 110 17.01 -6.47 -6.09
CA MET A 110 18.18 -5.59 -6.02
C MET A 110 19.50 -6.34 -6.25
N SER A 111 19.60 -7.60 -5.80
CA SER A 111 20.78 -8.44 -6.04
C SER A 111 20.95 -8.90 -7.50
N ARG A 112 19.88 -8.85 -8.31
CA ARG A 112 19.85 -9.29 -9.72
C ARG A 112 19.81 -8.13 -10.71
N LEU A 113 19.58 -6.91 -10.23
CA LEU A 113 19.46 -5.72 -11.05
C LEU A 113 20.76 -5.38 -11.79
N SER A 114 21.90 -5.65 -11.16
CA SER A 114 23.23 -5.45 -11.78
C SER A 114 23.43 -6.33 -13.02
N ASP A 115 23.05 -7.61 -12.93
CA ASP A 115 23.14 -8.54 -14.06
C ASP A 115 22.13 -8.21 -15.15
N PHE A 116 20.92 -7.77 -14.75
CA PHE A 116 19.91 -7.29 -15.68
C PHE A 116 20.38 -6.08 -16.48
N ASN A 117 20.88 -5.04 -15.80
CA ASN A 117 21.38 -3.82 -16.46
C ASN A 117 22.59 -4.11 -17.37
N SER A 118 23.40 -5.12 -17.03
CA SER A 118 24.51 -5.57 -17.88
C SER A 118 24.03 -6.28 -19.15
N CYS A 119 22.95 -7.07 -19.06
CA CYS A 119 22.35 -7.76 -20.21
C CYS A 119 21.48 -6.84 -21.08
N TYR A 120 20.89 -5.80 -20.49
CA TYR A 120 19.94 -4.89 -21.13
C TYR A 120 20.29 -3.42 -20.83
N PRO A 121 21.40 -2.89 -21.37
CA PRO A 121 21.91 -1.55 -21.03
C PRO A 121 21.01 -0.40 -21.50
N ASP A 122 20.18 -0.65 -22.52
CA ASP A 122 19.24 0.35 -23.06
C ASP A 122 17.85 0.29 -22.40
N ALA A 123 17.62 -0.66 -21.48
CA ALA A 123 16.35 -0.78 -20.79
C ALA A 123 16.29 0.20 -19.61
N ASP A 124 15.32 1.12 -19.65
CA ASP A 124 15.00 1.99 -18.52
C ASP A 124 13.99 1.30 -17.62
N LEU A 125 14.42 0.84 -16.44
CA LEU A 125 13.59 0.08 -15.50
C LEU A 125 13.14 0.96 -14.33
N GLU A 126 11.82 1.09 -14.15
CA GLU A 126 11.22 1.76 -13.00
C GLU A 126 10.64 0.73 -12.02
N LEU A 127 11.06 0.79 -10.76
CA LEU A 127 10.52 -0.05 -9.69
C LEU A 127 9.51 0.73 -8.85
N VAL A 128 8.29 0.22 -8.77
CA VAL A 128 7.23 0.75 -7.91
C VAL A 128 6.95 -0.25 -6.80
N THR A 129 7.23 0.12 -5.55
CA THR A 129 7.02 -0.77 -4.40
C THR A 129 5.73 -0.43 -3.64
N SER A 130 4.87 -1.42 -3.44
CA SER A 130 3.68 -1.31 -2.59
C SER A 130 3.25 -2.68 -2.05
N ASP A 131 2.97 -2.75 -0.76
CA ASP A 131 2.46 -3.97 -0.12
C ASP A 131 0.92 -4.10 -0.27
N LEU A 132 0.26 -3.06 -0.81
CA LEU A 132 -1.19 -3.02 -1.07
C LEU A 132 -1.54 -3.57 -2.46
N TYR A 133 -1.14 -4.80 -2.75
CA TYR A 133 -1.23 -5.33 -4.12
C TYR A 133 -2.67 -5.45 -4.66
N ARG A 134 -3.67 -5.56 -3.78
CA ARG A 134 -5.10 -5.59 -4.15
C ARG A 134 -5.61 -4.28 -4.75
N LYS A 135 -4.83 -3.20 -4.65
CA LYS A 135 -5.12 -1.90 -5.27
C LYS A 135 -4.32 -1.66 -6.55
N TYR A 136 -3.48 -2.61 -6.98
CA TYR A 136 -2.72 -2.46 -8.22
C TYR A 136 -3.65 -2.34 -9.41
N ASN A 137 -3.59 -1.21 -10.11
CA ASN A 137 -4.26 -1.04 -11.38
C ASN A 137 -3.39 -1.70 -12.46
N PRO A 138 -3.88 -2.69 -13.23
CA PRO A 138 -3.07 -3.44 -14.20
C PRO A 138 -2.54 -2.60 -15.36
N ARG A 139 -2.89 -1.33 -15.41
CA ARG A 139 -2.39 -0.38 -16.38
C ARG A 139 -1.19 0.42 -15.86
N GLU A 140 -0.96 0.49 -14.54
CA GLU A 140 0.11 1.26 -13.87
C GLU A 140 1.53 0.67 -13.98
N PHE A 141 1.63 -0.56 -14.47
CA PHE A 141 2.89 -1.29 -14.60
C PHE A 141 2.80 -2.24 -15.79
N ASP A 142 3.96 -2.62 -16.33
CA ASP A 142 4.07 -3.65 -17.34
C ASP A 142 3.98 -5.05 -16.71
N VAL A 143 4.59 -5.21 -15.54
CA VAL A 143 4.57 -6.46 -14.75
C VAL A 143 4.38 -6.15 -13.27
N ALA A 144 3.54 -6.94 -12.60
CA ALA A 144 3.46 -6.93 -11.13
C ALA A 144 3.92 -8.28 -10.56
N ILE A 145 4.83 -8.22 -9.60
CA ILE A 145 5.30 -9.36 -8.82
C ILE A 145 4.77 -9.21 -7.40
N VAL A 146 3.76 -10.00 -7.06
CA VAL A 146 2.97 -9.81 -5.84
C VAL A 146 2.85 -11.11 -5.09
N LEU A 147 2.80 -11.01 -3.76
CA LEU A 147 2.30 -12.08 -2.93
C LEU A 147 0.77 -12.11 -3.07
N ALA A 148 0.22 -13.25 -3.46
CA ALA A 148 -1.21 -13.42 -3.60
C ALA A 148 -1.63 -14.83 -3.19
N GLU A 149 -2.78 -14.94 -2.53
CA GLU A 149 -3.48 -16.22 -2.41
C GLU A 149 -3.76 -16.80 -3.80
N LYS A 150 -3.78 -18.14 -3.92
CA LYS A 150 -3.96 -18.91 -5.16
C LYS A 150 -5.25 -18.62 -5.95
N LYS A 151 -6.08 -17.64 -5.54
CA LYS A 151 -7.30 -17.27 -6.24
C LYS A 151 -6.97 -16.39 -7.44
N ASN A 152 -7.43 -16.84 -8.60
CA ASN A 152 -7.42 -16.12 -9.88
C ASN A 152 -7.62 -14.61 -9.68
N ILE A 153 -6.62 -13.81 -10.05
CA ILE A 153 -6.81 -12.38 -10.22
C ILE A 153 -7.62 -12.22 -11.52
N PRO A 154 -8.91 -11.87 -11.48
CA PRO A 154 -9.75 -11.90 -12.67
C PRO A 154 -9.23 -10.92 -13.72
N GLY A 155 -9.13 -11.38 -14.97
CA GLY A 155 -8.68 -10.54 -16.09
C GLY A 155 -7.17 -10.31 -16.18
N ARG A 156 -6.35 -11.14 -15.52
CA ARG A 156 -4.87 -11.10 -15.66
C ARG A 156 -4.32 -12.48 -16.00
N ASP A 157 -3.25 -12.49 -16.81
CA ASP A 157 -2.38 -13.65 -16.91
C ASP A 157 -1.51 -13.72 -15.66
N VAL A 158 -1.59 -14.82 -14.92
CA VAL A 158 -0.92 -14.99 -13.63
C VAL A 158 -0.03 -16.22 -13.72
N ARG A 159 1.27 -16.01 -13.52
CA ARG A 159 2.25 -17.07 -13.46
C ARG A 159 2.82 -17.17 -12.06
N LEU A 160 2.78 -18.37 -11.49
CA LEU A 160 3.49 -18.68 -10.25
C LEU A 160 5.00 -18.59 -10.51
N LEU A 161 5.69 -17.72 -9.78
CA LEU A 161 7.16 -17.64 -9.79
C LEU A 161 7.75 -18.67 -8.83
N PHE A 162 7.33 -18.60 -7.56
CA PHE A 162 7.68 -19.53 -6.50
C PHE A 162 6.68 -19.40 -5.35
N ARG A 163 6.78 -20.28 -4.36
CA ARG A 163 5.97 -20.22 -3.13
C ARG A 163 6.81 -19.57 -2.03
N GLU A 164 6.18 -18.72 -1.24
CA GLU A 164 6.74 -18.18 -0.02
C GLU A 164 6.36 -19.08 1.16
N GLU A 165 7.27 -19.22 2.12
CA GLU A 165 7.06 -19.98 3.34
C GLU A 165 7.25 -19.04 4.53
N MET A 166 6.24 -18.97 5.41
CA MET A 166 6.39 -18.27 6.67
C MET A 166 7.14 -19.15 7.66
N ILE A 167 8.19 -18.60 8.25
CA ILE A 167 8.97 -19.26 9.29
C ILE A 167 8.99 -18.43 10.56
N ALA A 168 8.86 -19.10 11.71
CA ALA A 168 9.08 -18.48 13.00
C ALA A 168 10.58 -18.29 13.22
N VAL A 169 10.99 -17.06 13.57
CA VAL A 169 12.38 -16.71 13.82
C VAL A 169 12.52 -16.13 15.22
N CYS A 170 13.64 -16.40 15.86
CA CYS A 170 13.96 -15.90 17.19
C CYS A 170 15.44 -15.53 17.27
N ALA A 171 15.83 -14.83 18.34
CA ALA A 171 17.24 -14.58 18.60
C ALA A 171 17.98 -15.92 18.79
N PRO A 172 19.22 -16.09 18.31
CA PRO A 172 19.97 -17.34 18.43
C PRO A 172 20.04 -17.88 19.87
N ASP A 173 20.18 -16.97 20.83
CA ASP A 173 20.25 -17.26 22.26
C ASP A 173 18.97 -17.87 22.82
N TYR A 174 17.82 -17.63 22.19
CA TYR A 174 16.51 -18.10 22.64
C TYR A 174 16.37 -19.62 22.54
N LEU A 175 16.95 -20.23 21.51
CA LEU A 175 16.94 -21.68 21.29
C LEU A 175 18.22 -22.39 21.74
N ARG A 176 19.20 -21.68 22.30
CA ARG A 176 20.51 -22.27 22.65
C ARG A 176 20.39 -23.48 23.58
N GLU A 177 19.41 -23.48 24.48
CA GLU A 177 19.14 -24.55 25.45
C GLU A 177 17.73 -25.15 25.29
N ARG A 178 17.08 -24.89 24.15
CA ARG A 178 15.72 -25.37 23.87
C ARG A 178 15.71 -26.18 22.58
N GLU A 179 14.87 -27.19 22.54
CA GLU A 179 14.54 -27.85 21.28
C GLU A 179 13.70 -26.92 20.39
N LEU A 180 13.63 -27.25 19.10
CA LEU A 180 12.71 -26.57 18.18
C LEU A 180 11.29 -26.70 18.71
N LEU A 181 10.60 -25.57 18.81
CA LEU A 181 9.23 -25.53 19.34
C LEU A 181 8.27 -26.10 18.29
N SER A 182 7.31 -26.92 18.74
CA SER A 182 6.13 -27.25 17.93
C SER A 182 5.21 -26.03 17.82
N ASP A 183 4.24 -26.09 16.92
CA ASP A 183 3.24 -25.02 16.76
C ASP A 183 2.46 -24.77 18.07
N GLU A 184 2.15 -25.82 18.84
CA GLU A 184 1.47 -25.70 20.12
C GLU A 184 2.32 -25.04 21.20
N ASP A 185 3.63 -25.27 21.18
CA ASP A 185 4.55 -24.62 22.12
C ASP A 185 4.82 -23.19 21.71
N LEU A 186 4.95 -22.93 20.41
CA LEU A 186 5.08 -21.57 19.88
C LEU A 186 3.85 -20.71 20.20
N ALA A 187 2.65 -21.28 20.16
CA ALA A 187 1.41 -20.58 20.51
C ALA A 187 1.33 -20.16 21.99
N LYS A 188 2.19 -20.69 22.86
CA LYS A 188 2.29 -20.28 24.28
C LYS A 188 3.30 -19.15 24.49
N GLU A 189 4.12 -18.85 23.48
CA GLU A 189 5.17 -17.86 23.57
C GLU A 189 4.68 -16.45 23.25
N ARG A 190 5.50 -15.45 23.63
CA ARG A 190 5.20 -14.06 23.30
C ARG A 190 5.64 -13.75 21.87
N LEU A 191 4.66 -13.76 20.97
CA LEU A 191 4.90 -13.57 19.54
C LEU A 191 4.92 -12.09 19.16
N LEU A 192 5.93 -11.72 18.37
CA LEU A 192 6.06 -10.40 17.75
C LEU A 192 5.58 -10.49 16.31
N TYR A 193 4.88 -9.46 15.86
CA TYR A 193 4.49 -9.32 14.46
C TYR A 193 4.53 -7.85 14.05
N LEU A 194 4.66 -7.66 12.74
CA LEU A 194 4.57 -6.35 12.13
C LEU A 194 3.09 -6.02 11.91
N HIS A 195 2.62 -4.91 12.48
CA HIS A 195 1.25 -4.47 12.29
C HIS A 195 1.19 -3.50 11.11
N GLU A 196 0.79 -3.99 9.94
CA GLU A 196 0.46 -3.13 8.80
C GLU A 196 -0.98 -3.35 8.32
N PRO A 197 -1.73 -2.27 8.03
CA PRO A 197 -3.08 -2.39 7.51
C PRO A 197 -3.04 -3.10 6.14
N ASN A 198 -3.67 -4.27 6.08
CA ASN A 198 -3.76 -5.18 4.92
C ASN A 198 -2.55 -6.10 4.67
N HIS A 199 -1.64 -6.27 5.63
CA HIS A 199 -0.67 -7.37 5.57
C HIS A 199 -1.42 -8.69 5.69
N LEU A 200 -1.24 -9.60 4.72
CA LEU A 200 -1.91 -10.91 4.71
C LEU A 200 -1.24 -11.94 5.61
N GLU A 201 -0.01 -11.67 6.01
CA GLU A 201 0.81 -12.59 6.76
C GLU A 201 0.90 -12.10 8.19
N ASP A 202 0.13 -12.74 9.07
CA ASP A 202 0.20 -12.58 10.51
C ASP A 202 0.24 -13.96 11.18
N TRP A 203 0.28 -14.00 12.51
CA TRP A 203 0.27 -15.27 13.23
C TRP A 203 -1.02 -16.08 13.02
N ASN A 204 -2.16 -15.45 12.67
CA ASN A 204 -3.36 -16.21 12.32
C ASN A 204 -3.16 -16.97 11.01
N THR A 205 -2.51 -16.35 10.03
CA THR A 205 -2.12 -17.02 8.78
C THR A 205 -1.06 -18.10 9.03
N PHE A 206 -0.09 -17.87 9.93
CA PHE A 206 0.92 -18.88 10.27
C PHE A 206 0.31 -20.15 10.88
N PHE A 207 -0.62 -19.98 11.83
CA PHE A 207 -1.26 -21.11 12.51
C PHE A 207 -2.47 -21.69 11.75
N SER A 208 -2.81 -21.20 10.56
CA SER A 208 -4.06 -21.58 9.86
C SER A 208 -4.18 -23.06 9.55
N ASP A 209 -3.04 -23.72 9.32
CA ASP A 209 -2.96 -25.16 9.01
C ASP A 209 -2.61 -26.01 10.26
N SER A 210 -2.45 -25.37 11.42
CA SER A 210 -2.12 -26.01 12.70
C SER A 210 -3.38 -26.19 13.57
N ALA A 211 -3.31 -27.09 14.57
CA ALA A 211 -4.34 -27.19 15.59
C ALA A 211 -4.26 -26.07 16.66
N ALA A 212 -3.21 -25.25 16.61
CA ALA A 212 -2.96 -24.19 17.57
C ALA A 212 -3.67 -22.89 17.17
N THR A 213 -4.07 -22.10 18.17
CA THR A 213 -4.65 -20.77 17.95
C THR A 213 -3.59 -19.71 18.19
N ALA A 214 -3.50 -18.73 17.29
CA ALA A 214 -2.58 -17.60 17.46
C ALA A 214 -2.82 -16.90 18.82
N PRO A 215 -1.78 -16.77 19.67
CA PRO A 215 -1.91 -16.02 20.91
C PRO A 215 -2.09 -14.52 20.64
N PRO A 216 -2.62 -13.74 21.60
CA PRO A 216 -2.65 -12.29 21.50
C PRO A 216 -1.23 -11.77 21.32
N SER A 217 -0.92 -11.27 20.13
CA SER A 217 0.41 -10.90 19.73
C SER A 217 0.69 -9.42 20.06
N THR A 218 1.94 -9.10 20.40
CA THR A 218 2.30 -7.70 20.71
C THR A 218 2.72 -7.01 19.41
N ALA A 219 1.91 -6.08 18.93
CA ALA A 219 2.20 -5.31 17.72
C ALA A 219 3.47 -4.46 17.90
N SER A 220 4.40 -4.54 16.95
CA SER A 220 5.57 -3.65 16.88
C SER A 220 5.52 -2.85 15.57
N ASN A 221 5.46 -1.52 15.68
CA ASN A 221 5.54 -0.60 14.52
C ASN A 221 6.98 -0.25 14.12
N ARG A 222 7.99 -0.96 14.64
CA ARG A 222 9.40 -0.70 14.32
C ARG A 222 9.92 -1.72 13.31
N TYR A 223 9.70 -1.42 12.02
CA TYR A 223 10.30 -2.10 10.87
C TYR A 223 11.80 -2.46 11.02
N PRO A 224 12.69 -1.62 11.62
CA PRO A 224 14.11 -2.00 11.71
C PRO A 224 14.41 -3.16 12.70
N LEU A 225 13.45 -3.57 13.54
CA LEU A 225 13.64 -4.67 14.48
C LEU A 225 13.28 -6.05 13.90
N ILE A 226 12.44 -6.08 12.87
CA ILE A 226 12.02 -7.31 12.19
C ILE A 226 12.55 -7.22 10.77
N ARG A 227 13.80 -7.65 10.56
CA ARG A 227 14.35 -7.75 9.21
C ARG A 227 13.75 -8.98 8.52
N PRO A 228 13.26 -8.86 7.27
CA PRO A 228 12.98 -10.03 6.47
C PRO A 228 14.28 -10.85 6.35
N ILE A 229 14.25 -12.09 6.83
CA ILE A 229 15.38 -13.01 6.74
C ILE A 229 15.29 -13.68 5.37
N CYS A 230 16.03 -13.12 4.43
CA CYS A 230 16.04 -13.61 3.07
C CYS A 230 17.08 -14.72 2.96
N LYS A 231 16.62 -15.97 2.99
CA LYS A 231 17.46 -17.11 2.68
C LYS A 231 17.68 -17.16 1.16
N PRO A 232 18.92 -17.12 0.67
CA PRO A 232 19.17 -17.42 -0.73
C PRO A 232 18.82 -18.89 -0.98
N HIS A 233 17.91 -19.14 -1.93
CA HIS A 233 17.77 -20.43 -2.60
C HIS A 233 18.73 -20.49 -3.78
#